data_AF-A0A8T6NFI3-F1
#
_entry.id   AF-A0A8T6NFI3-F1
#
_cell.length_a   1.000
_cell.length_b   1.000
_cell.length_c   1.000
_cell.angle_alpha   90.00
_cell.angle_beta   90.00
_cell.angle_gamma   90.00
#
_symmetry.space_group_name_H-M   'P 1'
#
loop_
_entity.id
_entity.type
_entity.pdbx_description
1 polymer ?
#
loop_
_entity_poly.entity_id
_entity_poly.type
_entity_poly.pdbx_seq_one_letter_code
_entity_poly.pdbx_strand_id
1 'polypeptide(L)'
;AWPVYSHLILILLMVVGACAGSTGGGIKVLRVKISLELIKIEIQKYMSPRKVFAIRINDDVIQENRVWLVLGMISSWFVLATFSVLILSLVHPDWTIETVVSVVFSSLGNTGPALGQYGPTQTWSGIGDFSMIWTMMLMWIGRLEILTVLVLIHPKTWIG
;
A
#
# COMPACT_ATOMS: atom_id res chain seq x y z
N ALA A 1 8.68 26.67 2.72
CA ALA A 1 7.76 25.54 2.55
C ALA A 1 7.98 24.93 1.18
N TRP A 2 7.98 23.59 1.07
CA TRP A 2 8.13 22.91 -0.22
C TRP A 2 6.86 23.07 -1.06
N PRO A 3 6.93 23.02 -2.40
CA PRO A 3 5.74 23.11 -3.23
C PRO A 3 4.88 21.85 -3.09
N VAL A 4 3.56 21.98 -3.30
CA VAL A 4 2.60 20.87 -3.23
C VAL A 4 2.98 19.72 -4.18
N TYR A 5 3.56 20.07 -5.34
CA TYR A 5 4.10 19.11 -6.29
C TYR A 5 5.09 18.12 -5.65
N SER A 6 6.03 18.62 -4.83
CA SER A 6 7.01 17.77 -4.16
C SER A 6 6.38 16.90 -3.07
N HIS A 7 5.37 17.41 -2.35
CA HIS A 7 4.65 16.63 -1.35
C HIS A 7 3.92 15.44 -2.00
N LEU A 8 3.27 15.65 -3.13
CA LEU A 8 2.60 14.58 -3.87
C LEU A 8 3.58 13.51 -4.36
N ILE A 9 4.77 13.91 -4.83
CA ILE A 9 5.82 12.96 -5.20
C ILE A 9 6.24 12.11 -4.00
N LEU A 10 6.48 12.75 -2.84
CA LEU A 10 6.89 12.04 -1.64
C LEU A 10 5.83 11.05 -1.16
N ILE A 11 4.55 11.46 -1.16
CA ILE A 11 3.42 10.58 -0.84
C ILE A 11 3.38 9.39 -1.79
N LEU A 12 3.60 9.60 -3.10
CA LEU A 12 3.63 8.52 -4.08
C LEU A 12 4.79 7.55 -3.82
N LEU A 13 5.98 8.06 -3.48
CA LEU A 13 7.14 7.24 -3.12
C LEU A 13 6.94 6.44 -1.82
N MET A 14 6.17 6.95 -0.86
CA MET A 14 5.80 6.21 0.36
C MET A 14 4.96 4.97 0.03
N VAL A 15 4.11 5.04 -1.00
CA VAL A 15 3.30 3.91 -1.46
C VAL A 15 4.12 2.95 -2.31
N VAL A 16 4.91 3.48 -3.24
CA VAL A 16 5.68 2.71 -4.24
C VAL A 16 7.16 3.07 -4.13
N GLY A 17 7.92 2.29 -3.37
CA GLY A 17 9.36 2.56 -3.18
C GLY A 17 10.23 1.33 -2.95
N ALA A 18 9.67 0.19 -2.55
CA ALA A 18 10.46 -0.98 -2.19
C ALA A 18 10.79 -1.90 -3.38
N CYS A 19 12.07 -2.17 -3.60
CA CYS A 19 12.50 -3.25 -4.49
C CYS A 19 12.15 -4.63 -3.90
N ALA A 20 11.96 -5.64 -4.76
CA ALA A 20 11.79 -7.01 -4.30
C ALA A 20 13.05 -7.49 -3.55
N GLY A 21 12.88 -8.09 -2.36
CA GLY A 21 14.00 -8.50 -1.50
C GLY A 21 14.61 -7.38 -0.65
N SER A 22 14.11 -6.14 -0.75
CA SER A 22 14.51 -5.04 0.13
C SER A 22 13.86 -5.14 1.50
N THR A 23 14.46 -4.46 2.48
CA THR A 23 13.88 -4.22 3.81
C THR A 23 12.82 -3.10 3.80
N GLY A 24 12.64 -2.40 2.67
CA GLY A 24 11.62 -1.37 2.50
C GLY A 24 10.19 -1.94 2.54
N GLY A 25 9.28 -1.21 3.18
CA GLY A 25 7.85 -1.51 3.19
C GLY A 25 7.09 -0.94 1.99
N GLY A 26 5.76 -1.01 2.04
CA GLY A 26 4.89 -0.53 0.97
C GLY A 26 4.71 -1.50 -0.20
N ILE A 27 4.14 -1.01 -1.29
CA ILE A 27 3.88 -1.84 -2.47
C ILE A 27 5.19 -2.01 -3.25
N LYS A 28 5.67 -3.25 -3.28
CA LYS A 28 6.90 -3.62 -4.00
C LYS A 28 6.82 -3.24 -5.47
N VAL A 29 7.88 -2.66 -6.03
CA VAL A 29 7.97 -2.22 -7.44
C VAL A 29 7.67 -3.38 -8.41
N LEU A 30 8.09 -4.60 -8.07
CA LEU A 30 7.79 -5.79 -8.87
C LEU A 30 6.28 -6.03 -9.01
N ARG A 31 5.50 -5.81 -7.94
CA ARG A 31 4.04 -5.97 -7.94
C ARG A 31 3.38 -4.92 -8.82
N VAL A 32 3.85 -3.68 -8.72
CA VAL A 32 3.39 -2.59 -9.60
C VAL A 32 3.68 -2.91 -11.07
N LYS A 33 4.87 -3.43 -11.39
CA LYS A 33 5.22 -3.86 -12.75
C LYS A 33 4.27 -4.96 -13.26
N ILE A 34 3.97 -5.98 -12.44
CA ILE A 34 3.01 -7.04 -12.80
C ILE A 34 1.64 -6.45 -13.11
N SER A 35 1.14 -5.54 -12.28
CA SER A 35 -0.17 -4.91 -12.48
C SER A 35 -0.22 -4.02 -13.72
N LEU A 36 0.83 -3.26 -14.02
CA LEU A 36 0.91 -2.46 -15.25
C LEU A 36 0.90 -3.35 -16.51
N GLU A 37 1.58 -4.49 -16.46
CA GLU A 37 1.62 -5.41 -17.58
C GLU A 37 0.29 -6.14 -17.78
N LEU A 38 -0.40 -6.46 -16.68
CA LEU A 38 -1.78 -6.94 -16.75
C LEU A 38 -2.70 -5.90 -17.41
N ILE A 39 -2.62 -4.63 -17.02
CA ILE A 39 -3.44 -3.56 -17.61
C ILE A 39 -3.19 -3.45 -19.11
N LYS A 40 -1.93 -3.47 -19.55
CA LYS A 40 -1.56 -3.44 -20.97
C LYS A 40 -2.15 -4.62 -21.73
N ILE A 41 -2.04 -5.83 -21.17
CA ILE A 41 -2.60 -7.04 -21.79
C ILE A 41 -4.12 -6.95 -21.88
N GLU A 42 -4.79 -6.46 -20.84
CA GLU A 42 -6.24 -6.36 -20.83
C GLU A 42 -6.73 -5.38 -21.91
N ILE A 43 -6.06 -4.23 -22.06
CA ILE A 43 -6.31 -3.29 -23.16
C ILE A 43 -6.10 -3.95 -24.53
N GLN A 44 -5.03 -4.74 -24.68
CA GLN A 44 -4.74 -5.46 -25.93
C GLN A 44 -5.77 -6.56 -26.24
N LYS A 45 -6.30 -7.25 -25.22
CA LYS A 45 -7.39 -8.23 -25.39
C LYS A 45 -8.66 -7.57 -25.89
N TYR A 46 -9.03 -6.40 -25.36
CA TYR A 46 -10.17 -5.63 -25.87
C TYR A 46 -10.01 -5.30 -27.35
N MET A 47 -8.80 -4.97 -27.80
CA MET A 47 -8.52 -4.64 -29.20
C MET A 47 -8.30 -5.87 -30.10
N SER A 48 -7.96 -7.03 -29.54
CA SER A 48 -7.64 -8.26 -30.27
C SER A 48 -8.12 -9.51 -29.51
N PRO A 49 -9.43 -9.79 -29.49
CA PRO A 49 -10.04 -10.80 -28.61
C PRO A 49 -9.65 -12.25 -28.92
N ARG A 50 -9.02 -12.53 -30.07
CA ARG A 50 -8.59 -13.89 -30.47
C ARG A 50 -7.13 -14.22 -30.15
N LYS A 51 -6.37 -13.28 -29.59
CA LYS A 51 -4.96 -13.51 -29.23
C LYS A 51 -4.85 -13.98 -27.78
N VAL A 52 -4.08 -15.03 -27.54
CA VAL A 52 -3.71 -15.47 -26.20
C VAL A 52 -2.52 -14.64 -25.74
N PHE A 53 -2.69 -13.92 -24.64
CA PHE A 53 -1.65 -13.08 -24.05
C PHE A 53 -1.20 -13.69 -22.73
N ALA A 54 0.12 -13.78 -22.52
CA ALA A 54 0.72 -14.23 -21.27
C ALA A 54 1.55 -13.09 -20.67
N ILE A 55 1.48 -12.90 -19.34
CA ILE A 55 2.34 -11.95 -18.65
C ILE A 55 3.73 -12.55 -18.56
N ARG A 56 4.72 -11.90 -19.17
CA ARG A 56 6.12 -12.29 -19.10
C ARG A 56 6.92 -11.22 -18.35
N ILE A 57 7.68 -11.62 -17.33
CA ILE A 57 8.61 -10.74 -16.63
C ILE A 57 9.97 -11.42 -16.62
N ASN A 58 10.99 -10.72 -17.15
CA ASN A 58 12.37 -11.20 -17.21
C ASN A 58 12.45 -12.64 -17.76
N ASP A 59 11.81 -12.86 -18.91
CA ASP A 59 11.72 -14.14 -19.63
C ASP A 59 10.84 -15.25 -19.03
N ASP A 60 10.42 -15.13 -17.78
CA ASP A 60 9.51 -16.08 -17.15
C ASP A 60 8.03 -15.74 -17.36
N VAL A 61 7.23 -16.77 -17.65
CA VAL A 61 5.76 -16.66 -17.73
C VAL A 61 5.16 -16.71 -16.33
N ILE A 62 4.45 -15.67 -15.94
CA ILE A 62 3.78 -15.60 -14.65
C ILE A 62 2.45 -16.35 -14.74
N GLN A 63 2.27 -17.33 -13.86
CA GLN A 63 1.00 -18.05 -13.71
C GLN A 63 -0.11 -17.10 -13.25
N GLU A 64 -1.31 -17.28 -13.81
CA GLU A 64 -2.48 -16.45 -13.53
C GLU A 64 -2.82 -16.38 -12.02
N ASN A 65 -2.64 -17.48 -11.28
CA ASN A 65 -2.82 -17.48 -9.81
C ASN A 65 -1.94 -16.46 -9.09
N ARG A 66 -0.70 -16.25 -9.54
CA ARG A 66 0.20 -15.24 -8.93
C ARG A 66 -0.28 -13.82 -9.24
N VAL A 67 -0.89 -13.61 -10.39
CA VAL A 67 -1.45 -12.31 -10.79
C VAL A 67 -2.63 -11.95 -9.90
N TRP A 68 -3.55 -12.90 -9.67
CA TRP A 68 -4.67 -12.73 -8.75
C TRP A 68 -4.21 -12.44 -7.32
N LEU A 69 -3.16 -13.12 -6.87
CA LEU A 69 -2.54 -12.84 -5.57
C LEU A 69 -2.02 -11.39 -5.51
N VAL A 70 -1.27 -10.95 -6.50
CA VAL A 70 -0.74 -9.57 -6.57
C VAL A 70 -1.87 -8.54 -6.58
N LEU A 71 -2.94 -8.76 -7.35
CA LEU A 71 -4.11 -7.89 -7.37
C LEU A 71 -4.81 -7.83 -6.00
N GLY A 72 -5.00 -8.99 -5.35
CA GLY A 72 -5.55 -9.08 -4.00
C GLY A 72 -4.71 -8.32 -2.97
N MET A 73 -3.38 -8.34 -3.10
CA MET A 73 -2.50 -7.54 -2.24
C MET A 73 -2.68 -6.04 -2.44
N ILE A 74 -2.70 -5.59 -3.70
CA ILE A 74 -2.81 -4.17 -4.01
C ILE A 74 -4.19 -3.65 -3.61
N SER A 75 -5.26 -4.39 -3.92
CA SER A 75 -6.62 -4.00 -3.55
C SER A 75 -6.80 -3.95 -2.03
N SER A 76 -6.33 -4.96 -1.30
CA SER A 76 -6.38 -4.96 0.17
C SER A 76 -5.56 -3.83 0.79
N TRP A 77 -4.40 -3.49 0.22
CA TRP A 77 -3.61 -2.33 0.64
C TRP A 77 -4.40 -1.04 0.50
N PHE A 78 -5.02 -0.80 -0.66
CA PHE A 78 -5.83 0.40 -0.87
C PHE A 78 -7.07 0.44 0.02
N VAL A 79 -7.78 -0.67 0.22
CA VAL A 79 -8.96 -0.75 1.10
C VAL A 79 -8.57 -0.44 2.55
N LEU A 80 -7.47 -1.00 3.04
CA LEU A 80 -7.01 -0.75 4.40
C LEU A 80 -6.52 0.70 4.58
N ALA A 81 -5.85 1.24 3.56
CA ALA A 81 -5.41 2.64 3.56
C ALA A 81 -6.60 3.61 3.58
N THR A 82 -7.60 3.43 2.71
CA THR A 82 -8.78 4.30 2.66
C THR A 82 -9.59 4.22 3.95
N PHE A 83 -9.80 3.02 4.48
CA PHE A 83 -10.48 2.82 5.76
C PHE A 83 -9.75 3.52 6.91
N SER A 84 -8.42 3.42 6.94
CA SER A 84 -7.60 4.07 7.96
C SER A 84 -7.60 5.60 7.88
N VAL A 85 -7.61 6.15 6.65
CA VAL A 85 -7.75 7.60 6.43
C VAL A 85 -9.09 8.08 6.97
N LEU A 86 -10.18 7.36 6.71
CA LEU A 86 -11.51 7.70 7.22
C LEU A 86 -11.56 7.65 8.74
N ILE A 87 -11.00 6.61 9.38
CA ILE A 87 -10.95 6.50 10.84
C ILE A 87 -10.18 7.66 11.46
N LEU A 88 -8.96 7.92 11.01
CA LEU A 88 -8.13 8.98 11.59
C LEU A 88 -8.72 10.37 11.34
N SER A 89 -9.38 10.59 10.20
CA SER A 89 -10.09 11.84 9.93
C SER A 89 -11.30 12.04 10.85
N LEU A 90 -11.96 10.97 11.31
CA LEU A 90 -13.06 11.07 12.28
C LEU A 90 -12.56 11.35 13.70
N VAL A 91 -11.41 10.77 14.08
CA VAL A 91 -10.82 10.96 15.40
C VAL A 91 -10.16 12.34 15.53
N HIS A 92 -9.56 12.84 14.44
CA HIS A 92 -8.86 14.12 14.39
C HIS A 92 -9.43 15.04 13.31
N PRO A 93 -10.58 15.70 13.57
CA PRO A 93 -11.23 16.56 12.58
C PRO A 93 -10.42 17.82 12.23
N ASP A 94 -9.50 18.24 13.10
CA ASP A 94 -8.67 19.43 12.89
C ASP A 94 -7.43 19.18 12.00
N TRP A 95 -7.16 17.92 11.64
CA TRP A 95 -6.01 17.60 10.80
C TRP A 95 -6.24 17.94 9.33
N THR A 96 -5.16 18.36 8.67
CA THR A 96 -5.18 18.53 7.22
C THR A 96 -5.21 17.18 6.51
N ILE A 97 -5.82 17.14 5.32
CA ILE A 97 -5.86 15.94 4.46
C ILE A 97 -4.44 15.40 4.20
N GLU A 98 -3.47 16.30 4.00
CA GLU A 98 -2.06 15.93 3.83
C GLU A 98 -1.51 15.17 5.06
N THR A 99 -1.82 15.63 6.26
CA THR A 99 -1.37 15.00 7.51
C THR A 99 -1.99 13.62 7.67
N VAL A 100 -3.32 13.50 7.50
CA VAL A 100 -4.02 12.21 7.66
C VAL A 100 -3.50 11.18 6.64
N VAL A 101 -3.44 11.56 5.36
CA VAL A 101 -3.01 10.65 4.29
C VAL A 101 -1.55 10.24 4.45
N SER A 102 -0.66 11.19 4.77
CA SER A 102 0.76 10.88 4.93
C SER A 102 1.04 10.03 6.16
N VAL A 103 0.33 10.20 7.28
CA VAL A 103 0.44 9.33 8.46
C VAL A 103 0.03 7.90 8.13
N VAL A 104 -1.11 7.71 7.44
CA VAL A 104 -1.57 6.37 7.04
C VAL A 104 -0.59 5.72 6.07
N PHE A 105 -0.19 6.43 5.02
CA PHE A 105 0.71 5.86 4.00
C PHE A 105 2.11 5.61 4.55
N SER A 106 2.62 6.47 5.43
CA SER A 106 3.89 6.25 6.12
C SER A 106 3.81 5.02 7.03
N SER A 107 2.70 4.85 7.77
CA SER A 107 2.50 3.69 8.65
C SER A 107 2.41 2.40 7.84
N LEU A 108 1.56 2.35 6.81
CA LEU A 108 1.39 1.18 5.94
C LEU A 108 2.64 0.86 5.11
N GLY A 109 3.30 1.91 4.62
CA GLY A 109 4.54 1.82 3.87
C GLY A 109 5.76 1.54 4.75
N ASN A 110 5.62 1.57 6.08
CA ASN A 110 6.73 1.53 7.04
C ASN A 110 7.85 2.53 6.67
N THR A 111 7.47 3.72 6.19
CA THR A 111 8.44 4.77 5.80
C THR A 111 8.98 5.50 7.03
N GLY A 112 8.12 5.78 8.01
CA GLY A 112 8.48 6.48 9.24
C GLY A 112 7.93 7.91 9.27
N PRO A 113 8.61 8.91 8.70
CA PRO A 113 8.15 10.30 8.74
C PRO A 113 6.90 10.50 7.87
N ALA A 114 5.93 11.26 8.39
CA ALA A 114 4.79 11.73 7.63
C ALA A 114 5.07 13.14 7.07
N LEU A 115 4.05 13.79 6.50
CA LEU A 115 4.08 15.18 6.05
C LEU A 115 3.11 16.02 6.87
N GLY A 116 3.25 17.35 6.84
CA GLY A 116 2.46 18.25 7.67
C GLY A 116 2.86 18.21 9.15
N GLN A 117 1.87 18.02 10.04
CA GLN A 117 2.07 18.13 11.49
C GLN A 117 2.98 17.05 12.09
N TYR A 118 3.10 15.89 11.42
CA TYR A 118 3.95 14.77 11.84
C TYR A 118 5.14 14.56 10.88
N GLY A 119 5.65 15.70 10.37
CA GLY A 119 6.83 15.80 9.51
C GLY A 119 8.11 15.21 10.11
N PRO A 120 9.19 15.12 9.33
CA PRO A 120 10.48 14.56 9.77
C PRO A 120 11.16 15.35 10.91
N THR A 121 10.78 16.61 11.11
CA THR A 121 11.26 17.45 12.22
C THR A 121 10.34 17.40 13.44
N GLN A 122 9.25 16.63 13.39
CA GLN A 122 8.22 16.52 14.42
C GLN A 122 8.15 15.09 14.96
N THR A 123 7.52 14.91 16.12
CA THR A 123 7.38 13.62 16.79
C THR A 123 5.92 13.17 16.78
N TRP A 124 5.70 11.85 16.69
CA TRP A 124 4.36 11.25 16.75
C TRP A 124 3.82 11.11 18.19
N SER A 125 4.53 11.64 19.19
CA SER A 125 4.17 11.51 20.60
C SER A 125 2.85 12.22 20.96
N GLY A 126 2.47 13.25 20.20
CA GLY A 126 1.24 14.02 20.42
C GLY A 126 0.03 13.54 19.62
N ILE A 127 0.06 12.35 19.00
CA ILE A 127 -0.99 11.89 18.08
C ILE A 127 -2.25 11.37 18.77
N GLY A 128 -2.19 11.16 20.09
CA GLY A 128 -3.27 10.58 20.91
C GLY A 128 -3.21 9.05 20.98
N ASP A 129 -3.61 8.49 22.12
CA ASP A 129 -3.43 7.08 22.45
C ASP A 129 -4.08 6.14 21.43
N PHE A 130 -5.31 6.45 21.01
CA PHE A 130 -6.03 5.65 20.00
C PHE A 130 -5.29 5.62 18.66
N SER A 131 -4.88 6.79 18.16
CA SER A 131 -4.19 6.90 16.87
C SER A 131 -2.80 6.29 16.90
N MET A 132 -2.13 6.30 18.06
CA MET A 132 -0.86 5.62 18.25
C MET A 132 -1.02 4.10 18.15
N ILE A 133 -2.02 3.52 18.83
CA ILE A 133 -2.31 2.08 18.72
C ILE A 133 -2.72 1.72 17.29
N TRP A 134 -3.56 2.54 16.65
CA TRP A 134 -3.99 2.32 15.28
C TRP A 134 -2.81 2.32 14.29
N THR A 135 -1.95 3.34 14.35
CA THR A 135 -0.76 3.44 13.47
C THR A 135 0.24 2.32 13.73
N MET A 136 0.42 1.88 14.98
CA MET A 136 1.22 0.70 15.31
C MET A 136 0.69 -0.57 14.64
N MET A 137 -0.63 -0.80 14.68
CA MET A 137 -1.26 -1.92 14.00
C MET A 137 -1.06 -1.84 12.47
N LEU A 138 -1.18 -0.65 11.88
CA LEU A 138 -0.93 -0.45 10.45
C LEU A 138 0.51 -0.77 10.05
N MET A 139 1.50 -0.38 10.85
CA MET A 139 2.91 -0.71 10.60
C MET A 139 3.14 -2.22 10.65
N TRP A 140 2.56 -2.90 11.63
CA TRP A 140 2.65 -4.35 11.77
C TRP A 140 2.06 -5.08 10.56
N ILE A 141 0.86 -4.68 10.14
CA ILE A 141 0.18 -5.21 8.94
C ILE A 141 1.00 -4.93 7.68
N GLY A 142 1.51 -3.71 7.53
CA GLY A 142 2.35 -3.31 6.41
C GLY A 142 3.64 -4.13 6.32
N ARG A 143 4.19 -4.58 7.46
CA ARG A 143 5.44 -5.34 7.53
C ARG A 143 5.26 -6.82 7.21
N LEU A 144 4.17 -7.43 7.68
CA LEU A 144 3.89 -8.86 7.49
C LEU A 144 3.37 -9.21 6.09
N GLU A 145 3.17 -8.21 5.23
CA GLU A 145 2.40 -8.30 3.99
C GLU A 145 0.92 -8.62 4.25
N ILE A 146 0.02 -7.74 3.77
CA ILE A 146 -1.41 -7.73 4.12
C ILE A 146 -2.14 -9.07 3.92
N LEU A 147 -1.76 -9.84 2.89
CA LEU A 147 -2.38 -11.14 2.64
C LEU A 147 -2.06 -12.18 3.72
N THR A 148 -0.88 -12.15 4.33
CA THR A 148 -0.56 -13.11 5.41
C THR A 148 -1.43 -12.85 6.62
N VAL A 149 -1.67 -11.58 6.93
CA VAL A 149 -2.56 -11.14 8.02
C VAL A 149 -4.00 -11.54 7.72
N LEU A 150 -4.49 -11.29 6.50
CA LEU A 150 -5.82 -11.72 6.06
C LEU A 150 -6.01 -13.24 6.17
N VAL A 151 -5.01 -14.02 5.78
CA VAL A 151 -5.03 -15.49 5.93
C VAL A 151 -5.05 -15.87 7.41
N LEU A 152 -4.29 -15.21 8.27
CA LEU A 152 -4.26 -15.51 9.71
C LEU A 152 -5.61 -15.22 10.39
N ILE A 153 -6.33 -14.17 9.96
CA ILE A 153 -7.67 -13.84 10.49
C ILE A 153 -8.72 -14.83 9.98
N HIS A 154 -8.49 -15.47 8.83
CA HIS A 154 -9.47 -16.36 8.24
C HIS A 154 -9.68 -17.62 9.11
N PRO A 155 -10.92 -17.91 9.56
CA PRO A 155 -11.18 -18.96 10.56
C PRO A 155 -10.82 -20.37 10.08
N LYS A 156 -10.88 -20.63 8.76
CA LYS A 156 -10.44 -21.93 8.21
C LYS A 156 -8.94 -22.19 8.32
N THR A 157 -8.14 -21.18 8.64
CA THR A 157 -6.70 -21.36 8.88
C THR A 157 -6.45 -22.10 10.20
N TRP A 158 -7.39 -21.97 11.16
CA TRP A 158 -7.28 -22.56 12.50
C TRP A 158 -8.09 -23.84 12.68
N ILE A 159 -9.02 -24.10 11.76
CA ILE A 159 -9.84 -25.31 11.75
C ILE A 159 -9.15 -26.29 10.79
N GLY A 160 -8.20 -27.05 11.33
CA GLY A 160 -7.69 -28.28 10.73
C GLY A 160 -8.65 -29.44 10.93
#